data_AF-A0A964FMH9-F1
#
_entry.id   AF-A0A964FMH9-F1
#
_cell.length_a   1.000
_cell.length_b   1.000
_cell.length_c   1.000
_cell.angle_alpha   90.00
_cell.angle_beta   90.00
_cell.angle_gamma   90.00
#
_symmetry.space_group_name_H-M   'P 1'
#
loop_
_entity.id
_entity.type
_entity.pdbx_description
1 polymer ?
#
loop_
_entity_poly.entity_id
_entity_poly.type
_entity_poly.pdbx_seq_one_letter_code
_entity_poly.pdbx_strand_id
1 'polypeptide(L)'
;MSAVTLTNHQIWDELAKILAPIDVSLLATQHLESCNYKIKGYWDSNNKFYEEITFIHPICAELIGRSLGTNITNNHPTSNWIKLNFLLKADLSANKNNLVSDEGDDEIGELTLILDANLKVIDENWLIDIESPFVVAKSQPDLQHSA
;
A
#
# COMPACT_ATOMS: atom_id res chain seq x y z
N MET A 1 27.80 15.52 27.49
CA MET A 1 26.46 14.91 27.35
C MET A 1 26.23 14.69 25.87
N SER A 2 26.35 13.46 25.40
CA SER A 2 26.15 13.16 23.99
C SER A 2 24.64 13.05 23.77
N ALA A 3 24.07 14.00 23.04
CA ALA A 3 22.70 13.92 22.59
C ALA A 3 22.58 12.72 21.66
N VAL A 4 21.90 11.66 22.10
CA VAL A 4 21.51 10.56 21.23
C VAL A 4 20.41 11.10 20.33
N THR A 5 20.78 11.53 19.14
CA THR A 5 19.80 11.82 18.08
C THR A 5 19.29 10.49 17.57
N LEU A 6 17.96 10.32 17.53
CA LEU A 6 17.30 9.07 17.12
C LEU A 6 17.84 8.55 15.77
N THR A 7 18.27 9.46 14.89
CA THR A 7 18.85 9.19 13.56
C THR A 7 20.20 8.45 13.55
N ASN A 8 20.97 8.43 14.65
CA ASN A 8 22.27 7.74 14.76
C ASN A 8 22.22 6.53 15.71
N HIS A 9 21.03 6.01 16.00
CA HIS A 9 20.84 4.92 16.94
C HIS A 9 21.03 3.56 16.27
N GLN A 10 21.82 2.67 16.89
CA GLN A 10 22.14 1.31 16.42
C GLN A 10 20.90 0.48 16.01
N ILE A 11 19.75 0.79 16.60
CA ILE A 11 18.47 0.15 16.27
C ILE A 11 18.07 0.32 14.80
N TRP A 12 18.46 1.42 14.13
CA TRP A 12 18.20 1.64 12.71
C TRP A 12 19.08 0.78 11.81
N ASP A 13 20.35 0.58 12.19
CA ASP A 13 21.26 -0.32 11.49
C ASP A 13 20.82 -1.78 11.61
N GLU A 14 20.29 -2.15 12.77
CA GLU A 14 19.71 -3.47 13.01
C GLU A 14 18.41 -3.66 12.21
N LEU A 15 17.53 -2.65 12.17
CA LEU A 15 16.34 -2.64 11.31
C LEU A 15 16.71 -2.84 9.84
N ALA A 16 17.68 -2.05 9.36
CA ALA A 16 18.12 -2.06 7.98
C ALA A 16 18.68 -3.44 7.61
N LYS A 17 19.43 -4.08 8.52
CA LYS A 17 19.95 -5.45 8.33
C LYS A 17 18.85 -6.51 8.32
N ILE A 18 17.82 -6.37 9.17
CA ILE A 18 16.67 -7.30 9.20
C ILE A 18 15.85 -7.20 7.92
N LEU A 19 15.69 -5.99 7.39
CA LEU A 19 14.90 -5.74 6.18
C LEU A 19 15.70 -5.88 4.87
N ALA A 20 17.04 -5.77 4.91
CA ALA A 20 17.90 -5.89 3.73
C ALA A 20 17.72 -7.17 2.88
N PRO A 21 17.48 -8.36 3.46
CA PRO A 21 17.24 -9.57 2.66
C PRO A 21 15.79 -9.70 2.17
N ILE A 22 14.86 -8.86 2.63
CA ILE A 22 13.46 -8.91 2.21
C ILE A 22 13.30 -8.00 1.00
N ASP A 23 13.05 -8.61 -0.15
CA ASP A 23 12.55 -7.86 -1.31
C ASP A 23 11.11 -7.41 -1.01
N VAL A 24 11.00 -6.26 -0.35
CA VAL A 24 9.73 -5.65 0.08
C VAL A 24 8.89 -5.21 -1.11
N SER A 25 9.52 -4.92 -2.26
CA SER A 25 8.81 -4.68 -3.51
C SER A 25 8.16 -5.97 -4.02
N LEU A 26 8.86 -7.11 -3.95
CA LEU A 26 8.26 -8.41 -4.26
C LEU A 26 7.07 -8.75 -3.35
N LEU A 27 7.12 -8.37 -2.07
CA LEU A 27 6.01 -8.59 -1.14
C LEU A 27 4.74 -7.84 -1.58
N ALA A 28 4.88 -6.58 -1.96
CA ALA A 28 3.76 -5.80 -2.49
C ALA A 28 3.23 -6.40 -3.80
N THR A 29 4.11 -6.80 -4.72
CA THR A 29 3.71 -7.46 -5.98
C THR A 29 2.94 -8.75 -5.73
N GLN A 30 3.44 -9.63 -4.87
CA GLN A 30 2.76 -10.88 -4.52
C GLN A 30 1.39 -10.64 -3.88
N HIS A 31 1.29 -9.60 -3.04
CA HIS A 31 0.03 -9.21 -2.45
C HIS A 31 -0.98 -8.76 -3.52
N LEU A 32 -0.56 -7.88 -4.43
CA LEU A 32 -1.38 -7.39 -5.55
C LEU A 32 -1.84 -8.53 -6.48
N GLU A 33 -0.96 -9.49 -6.77
CA GLU A 33 -1.31 -10.71 -7.52
C GLU A 33 -2.34 -11.56 -6.77
N SER A 34 -2.17 -11.73 -5.45
CA SER A 34 -3.06 -12.57 -4.63
C SER A 34 -4.49 -12.04 -4.56
N CYS A 35 -4.67 -10.72 -4.65
CA CYS A 35 -5.99 -10.09 -4.70
C CYS A 35 -6.54 -9.92 -6.13
N ASN A 36 -5.85 -10.47 -7.15
CA ASN A 36 -6.17 -10.26 -8.57
C ASN A 36 -6.27 -8.77 -8.94
N TYR A 37 -5.40 -7.93 -8.35
CA TYR A 37 -5.37 -6.50 -8.61
C TYR A 37 -6.73 -5.82 -8.36
N LYS A 38 -7.43 -6.26 -7.30
CA LYS A 38 -8.76 -5.76 -6.93
C LYS A 38 -8.83 -5.42 -5.46
N ILE A 39 -9.56 -4.35 -5.15
CA ILE A 39 -9.96 -3.97 -3.80
C ILE A 39 -11.47 -4.13 -3.72
N LYS A 40 -11.98 -4.75 -2.65
CA LYS A 40 -13.41 -4.93 -2.44
C LYS A 40 -13.89 -4.08 -1.27
N GLY A 41 -15.01 -3.40 -1.46
CA GLY A 41 -15.61 -2.54 -0.44
C GLY A 41 -14.71 -1.37 -0.06
N TYR A 42 -14.56 -0.43 -1.00
CA TYR A 42 -13.71 0.74 -0.83
C TYR A 42 -14.55 1.99 -0.52
N TRP A 43 -14.06 2.80 0.43
CA TRP A 43 -14.59 4.12 0.71
C TRP A 43 -13.54 5.15 0.33
N ASP A 44 -13.91 6.11 -0.52
CA ASP A 44 -13.02 7.23 -0.83
C ASP A 44 -13.06 8.31 0.26
N SER A 45 -12.18 9.31 0.12
CA SER A 45 -12.10 10.47 1.01
C SER A 45 -13.37 11.33 1.04
N ASN A 46 -14.23 11.21 0.02
CA ASN A 46 -15.50 11.91 -0.07
C ASN A 46 -16.67 11.07 0.49
N ASN A 47 -16.37 9.97 1.19
CA ASN A 47 -17.35 9.05 1.76
C ASN A 47 -18.28 8.42 0.71
N LYS A 48 -17.78 8.21 -0.51
CA LYS A 48 -18.46 7.44 -1.54
C LYS A 48 -17.98 6.00 -1.53
N PHE A 49 -18.94 5.09 -1.59
CA PHE A 49 -18.70 3.65 -1.54
C PHE A 49 -18.58 3.05 -2.96
N TYR A 50 -17.60 2.17 -3.12
CA TYR A 50 -17.40 1.36 -4.31
C TYR A 50 -17.36 -0.11 -3.91
N GLU A 51 -18.14 -0.93 -4.61
CA GLU A 51 -18.17 -2.37 -4.37
C GLU A 51 -16.83 -3.01 -4.70
N GLU A 52 -16.21 -2.57 -5.80
CA GLU A 52 -14.95 -3.10 -6.29
C GLU A 52 -14.16 -2.00 -7.01
N ILE A 53 -12.87 -1.93 -6.73
CA ILE A 53 -11.87 -1.20 -7.50
C ILE A 53 -11.02 -2.23 -8.23
N THR A 54 -10.83 -2.06 -9.54
CA THR A 54 -9.97 -2.93 -10.36
C THR A 54 -8.86 -2.10 -11.00
N PHE A 55 -7.61 -2.53 -10.86
CA PHE A 55 -6.49 -1.91 -11.58
C PHE A 55 -6.41 -2.47 -13.01
N ILE A 56 -6.21 -1.60 -14.00
CA ILE A 56 -6.33 -1.93 -15.43
C ILE A 56 -5.01 -2.42 -16.04
N HIS A 57 -3.89 -2.08 -15.42
CA HIS A 57 -2.54 -2.37 -15.92
C HIS A 57 -1.76 -3.20 -14.91
N PRO A 58 -0.67 -3.88 -15.33
CA PRO A 58 0.36 -4.26 -14.37
C PRO A 58 0.74 -3.01 -13.58
N ILE A 59 0.59 -3.09 -12.26
CA ILE A 59 0.93 -2.00 -11.35
C ILE A 59 2.21 -2.37 -10.62
N CYS A 60 3.09 -1.40 -10.47
CA CYS A 60 4.29 -1.52 -9.68
C CYS A 60 4.10 -0.82 -8.34
N ALA A 61 4.78 -1.34 -7.32
CA ALA A 61 4.76 -0.81 -5.97
C ALA A 61 6.17 -0.35 -5.60
N GLU A 62 6.32 0.94 -5.31
CA GLU A 62 7.57 1.54 -4.87
C GLU A 62 7.50 1.79 -3.36
N LEU A 63 8.46 1.26 -2.59
CA LEU A 63 8.49 1.47 -1.15
C LEU A 63 8.86 2.93 -0.82
N ILE A 64 7.90 3.69 -0.29
CA ILE A 64 8.08 5.08 0.13
C ILE A 64 8.24 5.25 1.64
N GLY A 65 7.87 4.24 2.43
CA GLY A 65 7.95 4.33 3.89
C GLY A 65 8.02 2.98 4.58
N ARG A 66 8.65 2.96 5.75
CA ARG A 66 8.72 1.78 6.62
C ARG A 66 8.71 2.18 8.09
N SER A 67 8.06 1.39 8.93
CA SER A 67 8.10 1.55 10.38
C SER A 67 7.95 0.22 11.09
N LEU A 68 8.48 0.12 12.29
CA LEU A 68 8.23 -0.99 13.21
C LEU A 68 7.47 -0.48 14.42
N GLY A 69 6.71 -1.36 15.05
CA GLY A 69 6.15 -1.09 16.35
C GLY A 69 5.81 -2.34 17.12
N THR A 70 5.30 -2.12 18.32
CA THR A 70 4.92 -3.18 19.25
C THR A 70 3.54 -2.84 19.79
N ASN A 71 2.62 -3.79 19.70
CA ASN A 71 1.33 -3.71 20.35
C ASN A 71 1.52 -3.75 21.86
N ILE A 72 0.83 -2.86 22.55
CA ILE A 72 0.84 -2.78 24.00
C ILE A 72 -0.58 -3.05 24.48
N THR A 73 -0.76 -4.11 25.25
CA THR A 73 -2.03 -4.46 25.88
C THR A 73 -1.81 -4.52 27.38
N ASN A 74 -2.64 -3.81 28.17
CA ASN A 74 -2.47 -3.72 29.63
C ASN A 74 -1.05 -3.31 30.06
N ASN A 75 -0.45 -2.34 29.37
CA ASN A 75 0.93 -1.87 29.59
C ASN A 75 2.03 -2.94 29.36
N HIS A 76 1.71 -4.06 28.71
CA HIS A 76 2.68 -5.09 28.35
C HIS A 76 2.82 -5.24 26.83
N PRO A 77 4.05 -5.36 26.30
CA PRO A 77 4.30 -5.75 24.92
C PRO A 77 3.66 -7.10 24.58
N THR A 78 2.87 -7.17 23.52
CA THR A 78 2.15 -8.40 23.13
C THR A 78 2.59 -8.96 21.78
N SER A 79 2.79 -8.10 20.79
CA SER A 79 3.24 -8.53 19.46
C SER A 79 3.96 -7.39 18.74
N ASN A 80 4.94 -7.73 17.90
CA ASN A 80 5.58 -6.75 17.02
C ASN A 80 4.87 -6.70 15.68
N TRP A 81 4.91 -5.54 15.02
CA TRP A 81 4.41 -5.34 13.68
C TRP A 81 5.40 -4.56 12.82
N ILE A 82 5.33 -4.79 11.52
CA ILE A 82 6.03 -4.05 10.48
C ILE A 82 4.97 -3.32 9.67
N LYS A 83 5.17 -2.03 9.40
CA LYS A 83 4.33 -1.28 8.46
C LYS A 83 5.18 -0.82 7.29
N LEU A 84 4.72 -1.12 6.09
CA LEU A 84 5.35 -0.77 4.83
C LEU A 84 4.38 0.07 4.01
N ASN A 85 4.82 1.23 3.56
CA ASN A 85 4.03 2.13 2.73
C ASN A 85 4.60 2.11 1.32
N PHE A 86 3.73 1.93 0.35
CA PHE A 86 4.07 1.82 -1.07
C PHE A 86 3.29 2.87 -1.86
N LEU A 87 3.98 3.50 -2.81
CA LEU A 87 3.37 4.26 -3.89
C LEU A 87 3.07 3.29 -5.04
N LEU A 88 1.83 3.31 -5.51
CA LEU A 88 1.36 2.49 -6.62
C LEU A 88 1.46 3.30 -7.90
N LYS A 89 2.11 2.75 -8.91
CA LYS A 89 2.26 3.35 -10.24
C LYS A 89 1.85 2.38 -11.33
N ALA A 90 1.38 2.91 -12.45
CA ALA A 90 1.15 2.13 -13.64
C ALA A 90 2.49 1.69 -14.23
N ASP A 91 2.67 0.40 -14.52
CA ASP A 91 3.84 -0.07 -15.24
C ASP A 91 3.64 0.19 -16.75
N LEU A 92 4.08 1.38 -17.18
CA LEU A 92 4.00 1.80 -18.58
C LEU A 92 5.05 1.15 -19.48
N SER A 93 6.02 0.40 -18.91
CA SER A 93 7.09 -0.24 -19.68
C SER A 93 6.59 -1.32 -20.66
N ALA A 94 5.40 -1.87 -20.40
CA ALA A 94 4.78 -2.92 -21.20
C ALA A 94 4.00 -2.41 -22.42
N ASN A 95 3.70 -1.10 -22.53
CA ASN A 95 2.81 -0.57 -23.55
C ASN A 95 3.58 0.11 -24.69
N LYS A 96 3.47 -0.43 -25.92
CA LYS A 96 4.05 0.16 -27.15
C LYS A 96 3.29 1.39 -27.65
N ASN A 97 2.16 1.71 -27.04
CA ASN A 97 1.38 2.89 -27.38
C ASN A 97 1.81 4.02 -26.44
N ASN A 98 2.65 4.92 -26.96
CA ASN A 98 3.15 6.15 -26.35
C ASN A 98 2.04 7.00 -25.69
N LEU A 99 1.53 6.58 -24.54
CA LEU A 99 0.95 7.50 -23.57
C LEU A 99 2.15 8.15 -22.89
N VAL A 100 2.60 9.26 -23.49
CA VAL A 100 3.60 10.12 -22.88
C VAL A 100 2.91 10.74 -21.68
N SER A 101 3.22 10.21 -20.50
CA SER A 101 2.87 10.83 -19.23
C SER A 101 4.03 11.74 -18.86
N ASP A 102 3.76 13.04 -18.69
CA ASP A 102 4.65 13.96 -17.98
C ASP A 102 5.00 13.34 -16.61
N GLU A 103 6.17 13.65 -16.05
CA GLU A 103 6.61 13.12 -14.75
C GLU A 103 5.50 13.31 -13.68
N GLY A 104 4.78 12.22 -13.33
CA GLY A 104 3.70 12.22 -12.34
C GLY A 104 2.35 11.65 -12.79
N ASP A 105 2.12 11.44 -14.09
CA ASP A 105 0.82 10.98 -14.63
C ASP A 105 0.60 9.45 -14.53
N ASP A 106 1.51 8.71 -13.90
CA ASP A 106 1.44 7.25 -13.69
C ASP A 106 1.09 6.85 -12.26
N GLU A 107 0.96 7.80 -11.34
CA GLU A 107 0.58 7.53 -9.95
C GLU A 107 -0.90 7.13 -9.82
N ILE A 108 -1.16 6.09 -9.03
CA ILE A 108 -2.49 5.51 -8.83
C ILE A 108 -2.97 5.74 -7.40
N GLY A 109 -2.04 5.77 -6.45
CA GLY A 109 -2.36 5.89 -5.03
C GLY A 109 -1.33 5.22 -4.14
N GLU A 110 -1.71 4.92 -2.91
CA GLU A 110 -0.85 4.32 -1.92
C GLU A 110 -1.44 3.03 -1.35
N LEU A 111 -0.55 2.08 -1.05
CA LEU A 111 -0.84 0.85 -0.31
C LEU A 111 0.00 0.85 0.97
N THR A 112 -0.66 0.71 2.11
CA THR A 112 0.00 0.40 3.38
C THR A 112 -0.24 -1.05 3.75
N LEU A 113 0.82 -1.84 3.90
CA LEU A 113 0.76 -3.19 4.43
C LEU A 113 1.25 -3.22 5.88
N ILE A 114 0.47 -3.83 6.76
CA ILE A 114 0.84 -4.10 8.14
C ILE A 114 1.06 -5.60 8.28
N LEU A 115 2.24 -5.98 8.71
CA LEU A 115 2.68 -7.37 8.84
C LEU A 115 2.98 -7.74 10.29
N ASP A 116 2.79 -9.01 10.62
CA ASP A 116 3.30 -9.58 11.86
C ASP A 116 4.82 -9.85 11.81
N ALA A 117 5.38 -10.33 12.91
CA ALA A 117 6.79 -10.70 12.99
C ALA A 117 7.20 -11.86 12.05
N ASN A 118 6.24 -12.57 11.47
CA ASN A 118 6.45 -13.65 10.49
C ASN A 118 6.25 -13.18 9.04
N LEU A 119 6.14 -11.86 8.80
CA LEU A 119 5.89 -11.25 7.50
C LEU A 119 4.53 -11.65 6.88
N LYS A 120 3.56 -12.03 7.69
CA LYS A 120 2.18 -12.24 7.24
C LYS A 120 1.44 -10.90 7.29
N VAL A 121 0.76 -10.55 6.20
CA VAL A 121 -0.15 -9.40 6.18
C VAL A 121 -1.28 -9.66 7.19
N ILE A 122 -1.40 -8.76 8.17
CA ILE A 122 -2.46 -8.79 9.19
C ILE A 122 -3.48 -7.69 8.99
N ASP A 123 -3.11 -6.62 8.30
CA ASP A 123 -3.98 -5.51 7.95
C ASP A 123 -3.41 -4.74 6.75
N GLU A 124 -4.27 -4.02 6.06
CA GLU A 124 -3.93 -3.22 4.89
C GLU A 124 -4.77 -1.95 4.83
N ASN A 125 -4.20 -0.89 4.27
CA ASN A 125 -4.94 0.34 4.00
C ASN A 125 -4.63 0.82 2.60
N TRP A 126 -5.68 1.25 1.89
CA TRP A 126 -5.62 1.71 0.52
C TRP A 126 -6.02 3.17 0.44
N LEU A 127 -5.26 3.97 -0.30
CA LEU A 127 -5.63 5.32 -0.70
C LEU A 127 -5.51 5.39 -2.21
N ILE A 128 -6.62 5.23 -2.92
CA ILE A 128 -6.63 5.15 -4.38
C ILE A 128 -7.23 6.43 -4.97
N ASP A 129 -6.55 6.99 -5.97
CA ASP A 129 -7.13 7.97 -6.85
C ASP A 129 -8.11 7.26 -7.81
N ILE A 130 -9.40 7.44 -7.54
CA ILE A 130 -10.48 6.83 -8.31
C ILE A 130 -10.62 7.45 -9.70
N GLU A 131 -10.15 8.68 -9.89
CA GLU A 131 -10.17 9.37 -11.18
C GLU A 131 -8.97 8.99 -12.05
N SER A 132 -8.02 8.21 -11.51
CA SER A 132 -6.87 7.70 -12.25
C SER A 132 -7.32 6.86 -13.46
N PRO A 133 -6.74 7.09 -14.65
CA PRO A 133 -7.08 6.32 -15.85
C PRO A 133 -6.69 4.85 -15.76
N PHE A 134 -5.95 4.45 -14.72
CA PHE A 134 -5.53 3.08 -14.45
C PHE A 134 -6.46 2.33 -13.49
N VAL A 135 -7.57 2.96 -13.10
CA VAL A 135 -8.54 2.43 -12.14
C VAL A 135 -9.93 2.34 -12.78
N VAL A 136 -10.61 1.20 -12.56
CA VAL A 136 -12.05 1.08 -12.80
C VAL A 136 -12.74 0.88 -11.47
N ALA A 137 -13.59 1.84 -11.10
CA ALA A 137 -14.38 1.79 -9.88
C ALA A 137 -15.83 1.40 -10.19
N LYS A 138 -16.27 0.30 -9.58
CA LYS A 138 -17.66 -0.16 -9.65
C LYS A 138 -18.42 0.35 -8.44
N SER A 139 -19.23 1.38 -8.62
CA SER A 139 -20.19 1.81 -7.60
C SER A 139 -21.41 0.89 -7.60
N GLN A 140 -22.04 0.73 -6.44
CA GLN A 140 -23.36 0.12 -6.36
C GLN A 140 -24.34 1.00 -7.15
N PRO A 141 -25.21 0.44 -8.01
CA PRO A 141 -26.27 1.24 -8.60
C PRO A 141 -27.12 1.80 -7.46
N ASP A 142 -27.40 3.11 -7.49
CA ASP A 142 -28.34 3.71 -6.56
C ASP A 142 -29.59 2.82 -6.55
N LEU A 143 -29.91 2.26 -5.40
CA LEU A 143 -31.27 1.79 -5.13
C LEU A 143 -32.15 3.05 -5.04
N GLN A 144 -32.36 3.73 -6.17
CA GLN A 144 -33.39 4.74 -6.27
C GLN A 144 -34.71 4.02 -6.06
N HIS A 145 -35.27 4.26 -4.88
CA HIS A 145 -36.61 3.93 -4.43
C HIS A 145 -37.58 3.63 -5.59
N SER A 146 -37.87 2.35 -5.78
CA SER A 146 -39.18 1.96 -6.31
C SER A 146 -40.18 2.15 -5.17
N ALA A 147 -40.79 3.32 -5.13
CA ALA A 147 -42.00 3.60 -4.37
C ALA A 147 -43.22 3.45 -5.30
#